data_AF-A0A2V2S1P6-F1
#
_entry.id   AF-A0A2V2S1P6-F1
#
_cell.length_a   1.000
_cell.length_b   1.000
_cell.length_c   1.000
_cell.angle_alpha   90.00
_cell.angle_beta   90.00
_cell.angle_gamma   90.00
#
_symmetry.space_group_name_H-M   'P 1'
#
loop_
_entity.id
_entity.type
_entity.pdbx_description
1 polymer ?
#
loop_
_entity_poly.entity_id
_entity_poly.type
_entity_poly.pdbx_seq_one_letter_code
_entity_poly.pdbx_strand_id
1 'polypeptide(L)'
;MGTTMTDLWFNCPNCGKHVLFQRSGDLCSCPLCGLQLNYAHVRKDGSSGFAQGTLSVLKALGMVFLIMVGIVVVGVGVLYVGCALSLNRNPW
;
A
#
# COMPACT_ATOMS: atom_id res chain seq x y z
N MET A 1 -35.60 26.02 -3.73
CA MET A 1 -35.05 24.89 -2.97
C MET A 1 -34.69 23.80 -3.99
N GLY A 2 -33.46 23.82 -4.51
CA GLY A 2 -33.00 22.88 -5.54
C GLY A 2 -32.12 21.81 -4.91
N THR A 3 -32.58 20.56 -4.92
CA THR A 3 -31.92 19.40 -4.31
C THR A 3 -30.92 18.74 -5.27
N THR A 4 -29.83 18.22 -4.69
CA THR A 4 -28.86 17.24 -5.23
C THR A 4 -27.66 17.75 -6.05
N MET A 5 -26.88 18.69 -5.49
CA MET A 5 -25.42 18.53 -5.61
C MET A 5 -25.08 17.28 -4.80
N THR A 6 -24.65 16.20 -5.45
CA THR A 6 -24.17 15.01 -4.74
C THR A 6 -22.85 15.37 -4.09
N ASP A 7 -22.91 15.90 -2.87
CA ASP A 7 -21.76 16.14 -2.01
C ASP A 7 -21.11 14.79 -1.70
N LEU A 8 -20.11 14.40 -2.51
CA LEU A 8 -19.34 13.19 -2.31
C LEU A 8 -18.24 13.50 -1.30
N TRP A 9 -18.55 13.18 -0.05
CA TRP A 9 -17.58 13.19 1.03
C TRP A 9 -16.67 11.96 0.85
N PHE A 10 -15.39 12.20 0.54
CA PHE A 10 -14.41 11.14 0.32
C PHE A 10 -13.03 11.58 0.81
N ASN A 11 -12.20 10.59 1.17
CA ASN A 11 -10.82 10.83 1.56
C ASN A 11 -9.97 11.11 0.33
N CYS A 12 -9.46 12.33 0.24
CA CYS A 12 -8.52 12.71 -0.80
C CYS A 12 -7.27 11.81 -0.77
N PRO A 13 -6.92 11.09 -1.86
CA PRO A 13 -5.80 10.15 -1.86
C PRO A 13 -4.43 10.84 -1.77
N ASN A 14 -4.34 12.10 -2.21
CA ASN A 14 -3.11 12.88 -2.13
C ASN A 14 -2.90 13.51 -0.75
N CYS A 15 -3.97 14.00 -0.13
CA CYS A 15 -3.90 14.81 1.09
C CYS A 15 -4.37 14.07 2.35
N GLY A 16 -5.01 12.90 2.20
CA GLY A 16 -5.50 12.06 3.30
C GLY A 16 -6.63 12.70 4.13
N LYS A 17 -7.12 13.87 3.72
CA LYS A 17 -8.17 14.61 4.43
C LYS A 17 -9.53 14.24 3.87
N HIS A 18 -10.50 14.10 4.77
CA HIS A 18 -11.89 13.89 4.43
C HIS A 18 -12.49 15.25 4.04
N VAL A 19 -12.69 15.45 2.75
CA VAL A 19 -13.20 16.72 2.22
C VAL A 19 -14.29 16.48 1.21
N LEU A 20 -15.14 17.49 1.08
CA LEU A 20 -16.18 17.53 0.08
C LEU A 20 -15.52 17.88 -1.26
N PHE A 21 -15.51 16.91 -2.18
CA PHE A 21 -14.96 17.13 -3.52
C PHE A 21 -15.93 17.97 -4.34
N GLN A 22 -15.43 19.10 -4.85
CA GLN A 22 -16.26 19.98 -5.67
C GLN A 22 -16.29 19.45 -7.10
N ARG A 23 -17.49 19.09 -7.57
CA ARG A 23 -17.70 18.58 -8.92
C ARG A 23 -17.79 19.72 -9.92
N SER A 24 -16.93 19.69 -10.92
CA SER A 24 -16.96 20.57 -12.09
C SER A 24 -17.11 19.70 -13.35
N GLY A 25 -18.36 19.43 -13.72
CA GLY A 25 -18.69 18.55 -14.84
C GLY A 25 -18.29 17.09 -14.57
N ASP A 26 -17.31 16.58 -15.33
CA ASP A 26 -16.76 15.22 -15.21
C ASP A 26 -15.47 15.17 -14.37
N LEU A 27 -15.03 16.31 -13.82
CA LEU A 27 -13.90 16.37 -12.91
C LEU A 27 -14.36 16.71 -11.49
N CYS A 28 -13.67 16.12 -10.51
CA CYS A 28 -13.79 16.38 -9.09
C CYS A 28 -12.47 16.92 -8.58
N SER A 29 -12.50 18.12 -8.00
CA SER A 29 -11.30 18.78 -7.49
C SER A 29 -11.31 18.78 -5.96
N CYS A 30 -10.18 18.43 -5.36
CA CYS A 30 -9.97 18.56 -3.93
C CYS A 30 -9.71 20.03 -3.57
N PRO A 31 -10.47 20.64 -2.64
CA PRO A 31 -10.29 22.04 -2.26
C PRO A 31 -9.00 22.30 -1.47
N LEU A 32 -8.41 21.26 -0.85
CA LEU A 32 -7.21 21.43 0.00
C LEU A 32 -5.90 21.33 -0.78
N CYS A 33 -5.82 20.41 -1.74
CA CYS A 33 -4.58 20.16 -2.48
C CYS A 33 -4.70 20.42 -3.99
N GLY A 34 -5.89 20.73 -4.50
CA GLY A 34 -6.12 20.99 -5.92
C GLY A 34 -6.07 19.75 -6.81
N LEU A 35 -6.01 18.54 -6.23
CA LEU A 35 -6.03 17.30 -6.99
C LEU A 35 -7.33 17.17 -7.78
N GLN A 36 -7.24 17.02 -9.10
CA GLN A 36 -8.37 16.81 -9.98
C GLN A 36 -8.48 15.33 -10.36
N LEU A 37 -9.64 14.73 -10.17
CA LEU A 37 -9.94 13.34 -10.45
C LEU A 37 -11.16 13.26 -11.38
N ASN A 38 -11.20 12.28 -12.27
CA ASN A 38 -12.36 12.11 -13.14
C ASN A 38 -13.51 11.39 -12.39
N TYR A 39 -14.70 11.99 -12.38
CA TYR A 39 -15.90 11.52 -11.67
C TYR A 39 -16.34 10.12 -12.11
N ALA A 40 -16.12 9.76 -13.38
CA ALA A 40 -16.44 8.44 -13.90
C ALA A 40 -15.70 7.30 -13.18
N HIS A 41 -14.51 7.57 -12.64
CA HIS A 41 -13.76 6.60 -11.83
C HIS A 41 -14.27 6.55 -10.38
N VAL A 42 -14.61 7.71 -9.79
CA VAL A 42 -15.09 7.80 -8.40
C VAL A 42 -16.36 6.96 -8.17
N ARG A 43 -17.28 6.91 -9.15
CA ARG A 43 -18.48 6.05 -9.04
C ARG A 43 -18.18 4.56 -9.12
N LYS A 44 -17.12 4.14 -9.83
CA LYS A 44 -16.69 2.73 -9.88
C LYS A 44 -15.97 2.31 -8.60
N ASP A 45 -15.40 3.26 -7.88
CA ASP A 45 -14.69 3.01 -6.61
C ASP A 45 -15.65 2.89 -5.41
N GLY A 46 -16.96 3.12 -5.62
CA GLY A 46 -18.01 2.95 -4.61
C GLY A 46 -18.26 1.50 -4.16
N SER A 47 -17.51 0.52 -4.68
CA SER A 47 -17.61 -0.89 -4.29
C SER A 47 -16.26 -1.61 -4.15
N SER A 48 -15.23 -0.91 -3.64
CA SER A 48 -13.98 -1.58 -3.25
C SER A 48 -13.45 -1.09 -1.88
N GLY A 49 -14.35 -0.93 -0.92
CA GLY A 49 -13.99 -0.78 0.51
C GLY A 49 -13.34 -2.03 1.14
N PHE A 50 -13.15 -3.11 0.38
CA PHE A 50 -12.56 -4.38 0.87
C PHE A 50 -11.09 -4.58 0.44
N ALA A 51 -10.57 -3.79 -0.50
CA ALA A 51 -9.22 -3.98 -1.02
C ALA A 51 -8.13 -3.16 -0.29
N GLN A 52 -8.48 -2.03 0.35
CA GLN A 52 -7.48 -1.13 0.95
C GLN A 52 -6.95 -1.60 2.32
N GLY A 53 -7.76 -2.31 3.11
CA GLY A 53 -7.30 -2.99 4.32
C GLY A 53 -6.52 -4.27 3.99
N THR A 54 -7.02 -5.06 3.04
CA THR A 54 -6.47 -6.37 2.69
C THR A 54 -5.14 -6.27 1.96
N LEU A 55 -4.92 -5.26 1.10
CA LEU A 55 -3.60 -5.03 0.49
C LEU A 55 -2.54 -4.62 1.52
N SER A 56 -2.92 -3.90 2.57
CA SER A 56 -1.99 -3.47 3.62
C SER A 56 -1.54 -4.66 4.47
N VAL A 57 -2.48 -5.54 4.85
CA VAL A 57 -2.16 -6.76 5.59
C VAL A 57 -1.40 -7.76 4.72
N LEU A 58 -1.80 -7.99 3.47
CA LEU A 58 -1.13 -8.91 2.55
C LEU A 58 0.30 -8.45 2.23
N LYS A 59 0.50 -7.14 2.02
CA LYS A 59 1.84 -6.56 1.81
C LYS A 59 2.71 -6.68 3.05
N ALA A 60 2.15 -6.47 4.24
CA ALA A 60 2.87 -6.66 5.51
C ALA A 60 3.26 -8.12 5.72
N LEU A 61 2.34 -9.06 5.52
CA LEU A 61 2.58 -10.50 5.69
C LEU A 61 3.62 -11.02 4.68
N GLY A 62 3.55 -10.57 3.43
CA GLY A 62 4.55 -10.87 2.41
C GLY A 62 5.94 -10.31 2.75
N MET A 63 6.01 -9.07 3.28
CA MET A 63 7.28 -8.48 3.70
C MET A 63 7.89 -9.22 4.90
N VAL A 64 7.08 -9.60 5.90
CA VAL A 64 7.55 -10.41 7.04
C VAL A 64 8.05 -11.78 6.59
N PHE A 65 7.34 -12.45 5.69
CA PHE A 65 7.75 -13.74 5.14
C PHE A 65 9.10 -13.65 4.41
N LEU A 66 9.28 -12.63 3.56
CA LEU A 66 10.54 -12.39 2.87
C LEU A 66 11.70 -12.14 3.84
N ILE A 67 11.47 -11.39 4.92
CA ILE A 67 12.47 -11.16 5.97
C ILE A 67 12.85 -12.47 6.65
N MET A 68 11.87 -13.30 7.03
CA MET A 68 12.13 -14.60 7.66
C MET A 68 12.94 -15.53 6.75
N VAL A 69 12.57 -15.62 5.47
CA VAL A 69 13.34 -16.41 4.49
C VAL A 69 14.76 -15.87 4.34
N GLY A 70 14.93 -14.54 4.25
CA GLY A 70 16.24 -13.90 4.19
C GLY A 70 17.12 -14.25 5.39
N ILE A 71 16.58 -14.18 6.61
CA ILE A 71 17.32 -14.52 7.84
C ILE A 71 17.76 -15.99 7.82
N VAL A 72 16.88 -16.91 7.41
CA VAL A 72 17.21 -18.34 7.32
C VAL A 72 18.32 -18.59 6.31
N VAL A 73 18.23 -18.01 5.11
CA VAL A 73 19.25 -18.16 4.06
C VAL A 73 20.60 -17.61 4.52
N VAL A 74 20.62 -16.43 5.13
CA VAL A 74 21.84 -15.84 5.68
C VAL A 74 22.41 -16.70 6.80
N GLY A 75 21.58 -17.18 7.73
CA GLY A 75 22.00 -18.05 8.83
C GLY A 75 22.64 -19.35 8.34
N VAL A 76 22.00 -20.03 7.38
CA VAL A 76 22.54 -21.25 6.76
C VAL A 76 23.83 -20.95 6.00
N GLY A 77 23.92 -19.84 5.29
CA GLY A 77 25.13 -19.41 4.59
C GLY A 77 26.32 -19.20 5.53
N VAL A 78 26.10 -18.49 6.65
CA VAL A 78 27.14 -18.26 7.67
C VAL A 78 27.57 -19.58 8.31
N LEU A 79 26.64 -20.47 8.65
CA LEU A 79 26.96 -21.81 9.16
C LEU A 79 27.77 -22.62 8.15
N TYR A 80 27.38 -22.62 6.87
CA TYR A 80 28.06 -23.36 5.82
C TYR A 80 29.51 -22.87 5.62
N VAL A 81 29.69 -21.54 5.51
CA VAL A 81 31.02 -20.93 5.37
C VAL A 81 31.86 -21.14 6.64
N GLY A 82 31.25 -21.00 7.81
CA GLY A 82 31.91 -21.25 9.09
C GLY A 82 32.37 -22.69 9.25
N CYS A 83 31.55 -23.67 8.86
CA CYS A 83 31.92 -25.08 8.83
C CYS A 83 33.06 -25.36 7.85
N ALA A 84 33.01 -24.79 6.64
CA ALA A 84 34.06 -24.95 5.64
C ALA A 84 35.40 -24.38 6.13
N LEU A 85 35.38 -23.20 6.76
CA LEU A 85 36.58 -22.58 7.32
C LEU A 85 37.12 -23.33 8.55
N SER A 86 36.23 -23.89 9.39
CA SER A 86 36.62 -24.69 10.56
C SER A 86 37.26 -26.02 10.15
N LEU A 87 36.72 -26.70 9.15
CA LEU A 87 37.31 -27.93 8.60
C LEU A 87 38.65 -27.66 7.90
N ASN A 88 38.78 -26.53 7.21
CA ASN A 88 40.03 -26.16 6.53
C ASN A 88 41.15 -25.74 7.50
N ARG A 89 40.81 -25.30 8.72
CA ARG A 89 41.79 -24.87 9.73
C ARG A 89 42.29 -25.99 10.63
N ASN A 90 41.74 -27.20 10.48
CA ASN A 90 42.16 -28.40 11.20
C ASN A 90 42.89 -29.34 10.22
N PRO A 91 44.11 -29.02 9.77
CA PRO A 91 44.95 -30.02 9.13
C PRO A 91 45.36 -31.02 10.21
N TRP A 92 44.76 -32.20 10.18
CA TRP A 92 45.44 -33.39 10.68
C TRP A 92 46.74 -33.57 9.89
#